data_AF-A0A2J6Q1C0-F1
#
_entry.id   AF-A0A2J6Q1C0-F1
#
_cell.length_a   1.000
_cell.length_b   1.000
_cell.length_c   1.000
_cell.angle_alpha   90.00
_cell.angle_beta   90.00
_cell.angle_gamma   90.00
#
_symmetry.space_group_name_H-M   'P 1'
#
loop_
_entity.id
_entity.type
_entity.pdbx_description
1 polymer ?
#
loop_
_entity_poly.entity_id
_entity_poly.type
_entity_poly.pdbx_seq_one_letter_code
_entity_poly.pdbx_strand_id
1 'polypeptide(L)'
;TNSSRPVKKTAHNMIEKRYRTNLNDKIAALRDSVPSLRVMSKKNSRGEEVHEDLQGLTPAHKLNKATVLSKATEYIAHLEKRNKYLVKEN
;
A
#
# COMPACT_ATOMS: atom_id res chain seq x y z
N THR A 1 8.22 44.76 19.05
CA THR A 1 8.82 43.47 18.62
C THR A 1 8.09 43.01 17.37
N ASN A 2 8.76 43.05 16.22
CA ASN A 2 8.16 42.86 14.89
C ASN A 2 7.83 41.37 14.63
N SER A 3 6.59 40.95 14.91
CA SER A 3 6.15 39.56 14.70
C SER A 3 5.67 39.36 13.27
N SER A 4 6.60 39.42 12.30
CA SER A 4 6.31 38.91 10.96
C SER A 4 6.20 37.38 11.02
N ARG A 5 5.03 36.83 10.65
CA ARG A 5 4.81 35.62 9.80
C ARG A 5 3.67 34.70 10.28
N PRO A 6 2.41 35.00 9.90
CA PRO A 6 1.36 33.99 9.73
C PRO A 6 1.50 33.23 8.40
N VAL A 7 1.87 33.93 7.31
CA VAL A 7 1.85 33.41 5.93
C VAL A 7 2.86 32.29 5.66
N LYS A 8 4.07 32.37 6.26
CA LYS A 8 5.10 31.33 6.06
C LYS A 8 4.73 29.99 6.69
N LYS A 9 3.95 29.99 7.77
CA LYS A 9 3.43 28.76 8.39
C LYS A 9 2.36 28.12 7.50
N THR A 10 1.50 28.92 6.88
CA THR A 10 0.48 28.43 5.93
C THR A 10 1.12 27.74 4.71
N ALA A 11 2.12 28.38 4.08
CA ALA A 11 2.82 27.79 2.94
C ALA A 11 3.54 26.48 3.31
N HIS A 12 4.23 26.46 4.46
CA HIS A 12 4.90 25.26 4.96
C HIS A 12 3.91 24.10 5.21
N ASN A 13 2.79 24.39 5.85
CA ASN A 13 1.74 23.40 6.10
C ASN A 13 1.14 22.84 4.80
N MET A 14 0.99 23.67 3.77
CA MET A 14 0.52 23.21 2.45
C MET A 14 1.53 22.28 1.77
N ILE A 15 2.82 22.58 1.87
CA ILE A 15 3.89 21.75 1.31
C ILE A 15 3.93 20.39 2.04
N GLU A 16 3.91 20.40 3.37
CA GLU A 16 3.90 19.17 4.17
C GLU A 16 2.65 18.32 3.90
N LYS A 17 1.46 18.95 3.82
CA LYS A 17 0.22 18.25 3.45
C LYS A 17 0.36 17.59 2.08
N ARG A 18 0.90 18.30 1.08
CA ARG A 18 1.12 17.75 -0.27
C ARG A 18 2.09 16.57 -0.25
N TYR A 19 3.18 16.65 0.52
CA TYR A 19 4.13 15.55 0.69
C TYR A 19 3.46 14.32 1.30
N ARG A 20 2.71 14.50 2.41
CA ARG A 20 1.98 13.43 3.07
C ARG A 20 0.92 12.79 2.18
N THR A 21 0.19 13.59 1.41
CA THR A 21 -0.79 13.09 0.43
C THR A 21 -0.09 12.22 -0.61
N ASN A 22 0.96 12.72 -1.26
CA ASN A 22 1.71 11.94 -2.27
C ASN A 22 2.24 10.60 -1.70
N LEU A 23 2.78 10.60 -0.48
CA LEU A 23 3.24 9.38 0.17
C LEU A 23 2.10 8.39 0.43
N ASN A 24 0.97 8.88 0.95
CA ASN A 24 -0.19 8.02 1.20
C ASN A 24 -0.78 7.46 -0.09
N ASP A 25 -0.78 8.23 -1.19
CA ASP A 25 -1.25 7.78 -2.50
C ASP A 25 -0.38 6.62 -3.02
N LYS A 26 0.95 6.72 -2.86
CA LYS A 26 1.87 5.63 -3.20
C LYS A 26 1.65 4.37 -2.34
N ILE A 27 1.40 4.56 -1.03
CA ILE A 27 1.07 3.43 -0.13
C ILE A 27 -0.26 2.78 -0.53
N ALA A 28 -1.25 3.57 -0.95
CA ALA A 28 -2.53 3.07 -1.44
C ALA A 28 -2.34 2.27 -2.75
N ALA A 29 -1.60 2.80 -3.71
CA ALA A 29 -1.28 2.11 -4.95
C ALA A 29 -0.54 0.77 -4.69
N LEU A 30 0.38 0.75 -3.73
CA LEU A 30 1.07 -0.48 -3.34
C LEU A 30 0.10 -1.49 -2.70
N ARG A 31 -0.76 -1.05 -1.79
CA ARG A 31 -1.80 -1.89 -1.17
C ARG A 31 -2.70 -2.52 -2.23
N ASP A 32 -3.13 -1.75 -3.20
CA ASP A 32 -4.04 -2.23 -4.24
C ASP A 32 -3.34 -3.20 -5.19
N SER A 33 -2.02 -3.10 -5.36
CA SER A 33 -1.22 -4.00 -6.21
C SER A 33 -0.92 -5.36 -5.57
N VAL A 34 -1.09 -5.52 -4.25
CA VAL A 34 -0.75 -6.74 -3.50
C VAL A 34 -2.01 -7.59 -3.25
N PRO A 35 -2.11 -8.83 -3.77
CA PRO A 35 -3.32 -9.66 -3.67
C PRO A 35 -3.81 -9.86 -2.22
N SER A 36 -2.91 -10.17 -1.29
CA SER A 36 -3.24 -10.42 0.12
C SER A 36 -3.80 -9.20 0.88
N LEU A 37 -3.68 -7.99 0.31
CA LEU A 37 -4.18 -6.75 0.89
C LEU A 37 -5.46 -6.24 0.22
N ARG A 38 -5.67 -6.59 -1.05
CA ARG A 38 -6.81 -6.13 -1.87
C ARG A 38 -8.14 -6.68 -1.37
N VAL A 39 -8.18 -7.93 -0.94
CA VAL A 39 -9.36 -8.56 -0.30
C VAL A 39 -9.87 -7.71 0.87
N MET A 40 -8.97 -7.28 1.74
CA MET A 40 -9.32 -6.49 2.92
C MET A 40 -9.72 -5.06 2.54
N SER A 41 -9.27 -4.55 1.39
CA SER A 41 -9.75 -3.27 0.84
C SER A 41 -11.19 -3.34 0.39
N LYS A 42 -11.56 -4.38 -0.34
CA LYS A 42 -12.91 -4.56 -0.90
C LYS A 42 -13.95 -4.94 0.15
N LYS A 43 -13.55 -5.68 1.19
CA LYS A 43 -14.44 -6.05 2.31
C LYS A 43 -15.04 -4.82 3.00
N ASN A 44 -14.27 -3.73 3.10
CA ASN A 44 -14.73 -2.47 3.70
C ASN A 44 -15.70 -1.67 2.81
N SER A 45 -15.82 -2.01 1.52
CA SER A 45 -16.57 -1.19 0.54
C SER A 45 -17.89 -1.81 0.10
N ARG A 46 -17.99 -3.15 0.05
CA ARG A 46 -19.15 -3.82 -0.57
C ARG A 46 -19.67 -5.06 0.15
N GLY A 47 -19.03 -5.52 1.23
CA GLY A 47 -19.51 -6.68 1.99
C GLY A 47 -19.53 -8.03 1.24
N GLU A 48 -19.15 -8.06 -0.04
CA GLU A 48 -19.07 -9.28 -0.83
C GLU A 48 -17.80 -10.06 -0.51
N GLU A 49 -17.95 -11.37 -0.31
CA GLU A 49 -16.83 -12.30 -0.16
C GLU A 49 -16.13 -12.47 -1.50
N VAL A 50 -15.16 -11.59 -1.76
CA VAL A 50 -14.34 -11.70 -2.96
C VAL A 50 -13.36 -12.86 -2.74
N HIS A 51 -13.63 -14.00 -3.38
CA HIS A 51 -12.67 -15.08 -3.54
C HIS A 51 -11.61 -14.62 -4.56
N GLU A 52 -10.70 -13.75 -4.14
CA GLU A 52 -9.52 -13.40 -4.93
C GLU A 52 -8.57 -14.59 -4.94
N ASP A 53 -8.09 -14.96 -6.13
CA ASP A 53 -6.98 -15.89 -6.26
C ASP A 53 -5.72 -15.24 -5.66
N LEU A 54 -5.42 -15.63 -4.42
CA LEU A 54 -4.27 -15.14 -3.67
C LEU A 54 -2.97 -15.83 -4.08
N GLN A 55 -2.99 -16.70 -5.10
CA GLN A 55 -1.83 -17.46 -5.55
C GLN A 55 -1.19 -18.27 -4.41
N GLY A 56 -2.00 -18.72 -3.43
CA GLY A 56 -1.56 -19.43 -2.24
C GLY A 56 -1.04 -18.53 -1.10
N LEU A 57 -1.12 -17.20 -1.20
CA LEU A 57 -0.72 -16.27 -0.15
C LEU A 57 -1.81 -16.12 0.92
N THR A 58 -1.38 -15.84 2.16
CA THR A 58 -2.31 -15.61 3.26
C THR A 58 -2.85 -14.17 3.23
N PRO A 59 -4.18 -13.96 3.33
CA PRO A 59 -4.74 -12.63 3.44
C PRO A 59 -4.21 -11.89 4.68
N ALA A 60 -4.06 -10.58 4.60
CA ALA A 60 -3.71 -9.78 5.75
C ALA A 60 -4.88 -9.67 6.75
N HIS A 61 -4.59 -9.68 8.05
CA HIS A 61 -5.60 -9.53 9.10
C HIS A 61 -6.00 -8.08 9.42
N LYS A 62 -5.13 -7.11 9.09
CA LYS A 62 -5.37 -5.68 9.35
C LYS A 62 -4.64 -4.81 8.35
N LEU A 63 -5.30 -3.72 7.93
CA LEU A 63 -4.72 -2.75 7.01
C LEU A 63 -4.12 -1.57 7.76
N ASN A 64 -2.80 -1.46 7.69
CA ASN A 64 -2.02 -0.31 8.18
C ASN A 64 -0.73 -0.22 7.36
N LYS A 65 0.02 0.88 7.51
CA LYS A 65 1.25 1.12 6.72
C LYS A 65 2.30 0.00 6.89
N ALA A 66 2.49 -0.50 8.11
CA ALA A 66 3.44 -1.58 8.36
C ALA A 66 3.02 -2.88 7.65
N THR A 67 1.75 -3.27 7.77
CA THR A 67 1.24 -4.46 7.07
C THR A 67 1.35 -4.33 5.56
N VAL A 68 1.09 -3.14 4.99
CA VAL A 68 1.24 -2.90 3.54
C VAL A 68 2.68 -3.17 3.10
N LEU A 69 3.66 -2.64 3.84
CA LEU A 69 5.08 -2.85 3.54
C LEU A 69 5.47 -4.33 3.69
N SER A 70 5.10 -4.99 4.79
CA SER A 70 5.44 -6.40 5.03
C SER A 70 4.85 -7.33 3.96
N LYS A 71 3.57 -7.16 3.61
CA LYS A 71 2.89 -8.00 2.61
C LYS A 71 3.36 -7.70 1.19
N ALA A 72 3.78 -6.47 0.89
CA ALA A 72 4.41 -6.16 -0.39
C ALA A 72 5.75 -6.90 -0.55
N THR A 73 6.60 -6.91 0.48
CA THR A 73 7.87 -7.65 0.46
C THR A 73 7.64 -9.16 0.32
N GLU A 74 6.66 -9.72 1.03
CA GLU A 74 6.24 -11.13 0.88
C GLU A 74 5.84 -11.44 -0.57
N TYR A 75 5.09 -10.54 -1.20
CA TYR A 75 4.64 -10.73 -2.57
C TYR A 75 5.78 -10.65 -3.60
N ILE A 76 6.75 -9.75 -3.42
CA ILE A 76 7.95 -9.70 -4.26
C ILE A 76 8.70 -11.04 -4.20
N ALA A 77 8.98 -11.56 -2.99
CA ALA A 77 9.67 -12.83 -2.82
C ALA A 77 8.89 -14.01 -3.44
N HIS A 78 7.55 -13.98 -3.34
CA HIS A 78 6.68 -14.95 -4.00
C HIS A 78 6.82 -14.91 -5.53
N LEU A 79 6.75 -13.73 -6.14
CA LEU A 79 6.90 -13.56 -7.58
C LEU A 79 8.28 -13.97 -8.08
N GLU A 80 9.35 -13.63 -7.34
CA GLU A 80 10.72 -14.06 -7.67
C GLU A 80 10.85 -15.58 -7.64
N LYS A 81 10.30 -16.24 -6.61
CA LYS A 81 10.29 -17.71 -6.52
C LYS A 81 9.53 -18.33 -7.68
N ARG A 82 8.33 -17.83 -7.99
CA ARG A 82 7.52 -18.31 -9.11
C ARG A 82 8.23 -18.13 -10.46
N ASN A 83 8.84 -16.96 -10.70
CA ASN A 83 9.63 -16.72 -11.91
C ASN A 83 10.83 -17.67 -12.02
N LYS A 84 11.52 -17.97 -10.92
CA LYS A 84 12.62 -18.95 -10.92
C LYS A 84 12.17 -20.36 -11.34
N TYR A 85 10.96 -20.78 -10.98
CA TYR A 85 10.42 -22.07 -11.45
C TYR A 85 10.05 -22.01 -12.93
N LEU A 86 9.35 -20.96 -13.37
CA LEU A 86 8.96 -20.78 -14.77
C LEU A 86 10.16 -20.72 -15.72
N VAL A 87 11.29 -20.14 -15.29
CA VAL A 87 12.54 -20.13 -16.08
C VAL A 87 13.19 -21.51 -16.17
N LYS A 88 12.96 -22.40 -15.19
CA LYS A 88 13.48 -23.79 -15.24
C LYS A 88 12.62 -24.71 -16.11
N GLU A 89 11.35 -24.37 -16.32
CA GLU A 89 10.39 -25.15 -17.10
C GLU A 89 10.37 -24.77 -18.60
N ASN A 90 11.01 -23.68 -19.00
CA ASN A 90 11.22 -23.27 -20.39
C ASN A 90 12.64 -23.61 -20.86
#